data_AF-A0A0Q4FFV6-F1
#
_entry.id   AF-A0A0Q4FFV6-F1
#
_cell.length_a   1.000
_cell.length_b   1.000
_cell.length_c   1.000
_cell.angle_alpha   90.00
_cell.angle_beta   90.00
_cell.angle_gamma   90.00
#
_symmetry.space_group_name_H-M   'P 1'
#
loop_
_entity.id
_entity.type
_entity.pdbx_description
1 polymer ?
#
loop_
_entity_poly.entity_id
_entity_poly.type
_entity_poly.pdbx_seq_one_letter_code
_entity_poly.pdbx_strand_id
1 'polypeptide(L)'
;MESGNDAARAVDDWMSRNATAIGWRRLSRRHAGSFDLGADSPHSAVLQVVDGEWHLQLETAKGRSMPVLGAVDSPLEVLLDALMFAVYMRATAEVDRADRTASAQLSLLLHQLAEATDDARYGGRAALLLAGHAIKDGQRLEARSRIEDAVRLFAVARDLTAEENARTVLADLPRLMSNTGA
;
A
#
# COMPACT_ATOMS: atom_id res chain seq x y z
N MET A 1 -3.01 -20.50 26.01
CA MET A 1 -2.63 -19.07 26.08
C MET A 1 -1.25 -18.77 25.51
N GLU A 2 -0.47 -19.77 25.05
CA GLU A 2 0.86 -19.55 24.46
C GLU A 2 0.83 -19.12 22.98
N SER A 3 -0.12 -19.62 22.18
CA SER A 3 -0.20 -19.38 20.73
C SER A 3 -0.34 -17.90 20.32
N GLY A 4 -1.04 -17.07 21.10
CA GLY A 4 -1.25 -15.66 20.76
C GLY A 4 -0.01 -14.79 20.93
N ASN A 5 0.94 -15.20 21.77
CA ASN A 5 2.19 -14.47 22.00
C ASN A 5 3.20 -14.73 20.87
N ASP A 6 3.12 -15.90 20.23
CA ASP A 6 4.01 -16.29 19.14
C ASP A 6 3.67 -15.58 17.82
N ALA A 7 2.39 -15.44 17.49
CA ALA A 7 1.95 -14.71 16.29
C ALA A 7 2.32 -13.22 16.35
N ALA A 8 2.03 -12.56 17.47
CA ALA A 8 2.39 -11.14 17.65
C ALA A 8 3.90 -10.90 17.55
N ARG A 9 4.69 -11.83 18.10
CA ARG A 9 6.16 -11.80 17.98
C ARG A 9 6.61 -12.01 16.54
N ALA A 10 6.00 -12.93 15.79
CA ALA A 10 6.33 -13.13 14.38
C ALA A 10 6.11 -11.85 13.54
N VAL A 11 5.07 -11.07 13.85
CA VAL A 11 4.82 -9.76 13.23
C VAL A 11 5.92 -8.76 13.58
N ASP A 12 6.25 -8.62 14.86
CA ASP A 12 7.31 -7.71 15.32
C ASP A 12 8.68 -8.07 14.71
N ASP A 13 9.00 -9.36 14.64
CA ASP A 13 10.23 -9.89 14.04
C ASP A 13 10.27 -9.65 12.53
N TRP A 14 9.15 -9.84 11.82
CA TRP A 14 9.08 -9.56 10.38
C TRP A 14 9.22 -8.07 10.09
N MET A 15 8.49 -7.21 10.83
CA MET A 15 8.55 -5.76 10.66
C MET A 15 9.96 -5.23 10.97
N SER A 16 10.60 -5.73 12.03
CA SER A 16 11.95 -5.33 12.40
C SER A 16 13.00 -5.75 11.37
N ARG A 17 12.87 -6.97 10.80
CA ARG A 17 13.78 -7.45 9.74
C ARG A 17 13.67 -6.64 8.45
N ASN A 18 12.47 -6.13 8.13
CA ASN A 18 12.21 -5.37 6.91
C ASN A 18 12.23 -3.85 7.15
N ALA A 19 12.69 -3.39 8.32
CA ALA A 19 12.39 -2.04 8.79
C ALA A 19 12.86 -0.94 7.83
N THR A 20 14.08 -1.06 7.32
CA THR A 20 14.65 -0.10 6.37
C THR A 20 13.89 -0.09 5.04
N ALA A 21 13.44 -1.25 4.55
CA ALA A 21 12.79 -1.37 3.25
C ALA A 21 11.39 -0.76 3.23
N ILE A 22 10.65 -0.90 4.33
CA ILE A 22 9.24 -0.45 4.44
C ILE A 22 9.09 0.82 5.27
N GLY A 23 10.19 1.48 5.64
CA GLY A 23 10.17 2.68 6.48
C GLY A 23 9.58 2.44 7.87
N TRP A 24 9.71 1.24 8.44
CA TRP A 24 9.09 0.91 9.73
C TRP A 24 9.91 1.44 10.90
N ARG A 25 9.20 2.02 11.88
CA ARG A 25 9.74 2.44 13.16
C ARG A 25 8.87 1.99 14.31
N ARG A 26 9.47 1.28 15.27
CA ARG A 26 8.82 0.89 16.52
C ARG A 26 8.51 2.13 17.37
N LEU A 27 7.28 2.24 17.90
CA LEU A 27 6.85 3.40 18.67
C LEU A 27 6.80 3.16 20.18
N SER A 28 6.14 2.10 20.66
CA SER A 28 6.03 1.80 22.11
C SER A 28 5.45 0.39 22.37
N ARG A 29 5.09 0.06 23.62
CA ARG A 29 4.38 -1.19 23.96
C ARG A 29 2.90 -1.20 23.55
N ARG A 30 2.25 -0.03 23.36
CA ARG A 30 0.82 0.08 22.98
C ARG A 30 0.61 0.24 21.46
N HIS A 31 1.59 0.81 20.77
CA HIS A 31 1.61 0.92 19.31
C HIS A 31 2.75 0.06 18.81
N ALA A 32 2.47 -0.96 17.99
CA ALA A 32 3.51 -1.83 17.47
C ALA A 32 4.55 -1.01 16.69
N GLY A 33 4.10 -0.04 15.89
CA GLY A 33 4.98 0.91 15.21
C GLY A 33 4.28 1.73 14.13
N SER A 34 5.06 2.56 13.44
CA SER A 34 4.61 3.43 12.36
C SER A 34 5.41 3.18 11.10
N PHE A 35 4.74 3.33 9.95
CA PHE A 35 5.40 3.44 8.66
C PHE A 35 5.75 4.90 8.36
N ASP A 36 6.95 5.12 7.85
CA ASP A 36 7.38 6.39 7.32
C ASP A 36 6.67 6.65 5.98
N LEU A 37 5.93 7.75 5.91
CA LEU A 37 5.25 8.21 4.69
C LEU A 37 6.03 9.35 4.01
N GLY A 38 7.27 9.59 4.41
CA GLY A 38 8.14 10.65 3.92
C GLY A 38 8.40 11.72 4.98
N ALA A 39 9.58 12.34 4.88
CA ALA A 39 9.97 13.45 5.74
C ALA A 39 8.91 14.56 5.71
N ASP A 40 8.53 15.03 6.90
CA ASP A 40 7.52 16.08 7.11
C ASP A 40 6.13 15.76 6.57
N SER A 41 5.82 14.49 6.29
CA SER A 41 4.47 14.10 5.92
C SER A 41 3.47 14.48 7.03
N PRO A 42 2.39 15.21 6.72
CA PRO A 42 1.31 15.48 7.67
C PRO A 42 0.40 14.26 7.86
N HIS A 43 0.70 13.13 7.21
CA HIS A 43 -0.09 11.91 7.22
C HIS A 43 0.60 10.85 8.08
N SER A 44 -0.19 9.94 8.66
CA SER A 44 0.33 8.86 9.50
C SER A 44 -0.28 7.50 9.16
N ALA A 45 0.55 6.47 9.27
CA ALA A 45 0.16 5.07 9.19
C ALA A 45 0.77 4.32 10.37
N VAL A 46 -0.07 3.92 11.32
CA VAL A 46 0.33 3.33 12.60
C VAL A 46 -0.33 1.97 12.78
N LEU A 47 0.49 0.94 12.95
CA LEU A 47 0.03 -0.41 13.29
C LEU A 47 -0.01 -0.56 14.81
N GLN A 48 -1.14 -1.03 15.33
CA GLN A 48 -1.37 -1.17 16.77
C GLN A 48 -2.27 -2.35 17.09
N VAL A 49 -2.24 -2.77 18.35
CA VAL A 49 -3.15 -3.79 18.89
C VAL A 49 -4.16 -3.11 19.80
N VAL A 50 -5.44 -3.28 19.52
CA VAL A 50 -6.56 -2.76 20.31
C VAL A 50 -7.50 -3.93 20.60
N ASP A 51 -7.84 -4.13 21.87
CA ASP A 51 -8.80 -5.18 22.31
C ASP A 51 -8.54 -6.59 21.75
N GLY A 52 -7.27 -6.94 21.54
CA GLY A 52 -6.86 -8.25 21.02
C GLY A 52 -6.90 -8.37 19.50
N GLU A 53 -7.09 -7.28 18.76
CA GLU A 53 -7.07 -7.23 17.31
C GLU A 53 -5.97 -6.30 16.80
N TRP A 54 -5.43 -6.61 15.63
CA TRP A 54 -4.55 -5.73 14.88
C TRP A 54 -5.36 -4.68 14.15
N HIS A 55 -4.93 -3.43 14.26
CA HIS A 55 -5.51 -2.29 13.55
C HIS A 55 -4.43 -1.48 12.85
N LEU A 56 -4.78 -0.95 11.68
CA LEU A 56 -4.01 0.08 11.01
C LEU A 56 -4.72 1.42 11.17
N GLN A 57 -4.18 2.31 12.01
CA GLN A 57 -4.64 3.69 12.05
C GLN A 57 -4.01 4.49 10.92
N LEU A 58 -4.87 5.09 10.11
CA LEU A 58 -4.49 5.96 9.00
C LEU A 58 -5.06 7.35 9.25
N GLU A 59 -4.20 8.36 9.26
CA GLU A 59 -4.61 9.76 9.30
C GLU A 59 -4.11 10.44 8.03
N THR A 60 -5.06 10.87 7.21
CA THR A 60 -4.77 11.56 5.95
C THR A 60 -5.63 12.81 5.81
N ALA A 61 -5.49 13.54 4.70
CA ALA A 61 -6.36 14.68 4.39
C ALA A 61 -7.85 14.32 4.30
N LYS A 62 -8.21 13.05 4.08
CA LYS A 62 -9.60 12.56 4.10
C LYS A 62 -10.12 12.29 5.52
N GLY A 63 -9.26 12.41 6.54
CA GLY A 63 -9.59 12.18 7.95
C GLY A 63 -9.11 10.82 8.45
N ARG A 64 -9.36 10.54 9.72
CA ARG A 64 -8.90 9.31 10.39
C ARG A 64 -9.71 8.09 9.95
N SER A 65 -9.04 6.96 9.77
CA SER A 65 -9.65 5.63 9.67
C SER A 65 -8.84 4.60 10.44
N MET A 66 -9.49 3.52 10.90
CA MET A 66 -8.84 2.48 11.70
C MET A 66 -9.38 1.09 11.36
N PRO A 67 -9.17 0.58 10.13
CA PRO A 67 -9.56 -0.77 9.76
C PRO A 67 -8.98 -1.84 10.70
N VAL A 68 -9.81 -2.85 10.99
CA VAL A 68 -9.40 -4.08 11.66
C VAL A 68 -8.71 -4.98 10.63
N LEU A 69 -7.54 -5.50 10.97
CA LEU A 69 -6.76 -6.39 10.11
C LEU A 69 -6.95 -7.87 10.46
N GLY A 70 -7.35 -8.15 11.71
CA GLY A 70 -7.59 -9.50 12.22
C GLY A 70 -7.25 -9.61 13.70
N ALA A 71 -7.50 -10.78 14.28
CA ALA A 71 -7.12 -11.08 15.66
C ALA A 71 -5.59 -11.06 15.85
N VAL A 72 -5.12 -10.77 17.07
CA VAL A 72 -3.68 -10.68 17.40
C VAL A 72 -2.91 -11.99 17.14
N ASP A 73 -3.62 -13.11 17.17
CA ASP A 73 -3.13 -14.46 16.90
C ASP A 73 -3.25 -14.88 15.44
N SER A 74 -3.65 -13.97 14.54
CA SER A 74 -3.72 -14.25 13.10
C SER A 74 -2.35 -14.66 12.55
N PRO A 75 -2.29 -15.62 11.61
CA PRO A 75 -1.06 -15.94 10.89
C PRO A 75 -0.44 -14.70 10.25
N LEU A 76 0.89 -14.64 10.23
CA LEU A 76 1.62 -13.49 9.68
C LEU A 76 1.20 -13.16 8.25
N GLU A 77 1.08 -14.17 7.37
CA GLU A 77 0.65 -13.97 5.98
C GLU A 77 -0.75 -13.35 5.86
N VAL A 78 -1.68 -13.74 6.73
CA VAL A 78 -3.05 -13.21 6.74
C VAL A 78 -3.04 -11.75 7.18
N LEU A 79 -2.26 -11.42 8.20
CA LEU A 79 -2.11 -10.04 8.65
C LEU A 79 -1.46 -9.15 7.57
N LEU A 80 -0.42 -9.63 6.89
CA LEU A 80 0.28 -8.88 5.86
C LEU A 80 -0.61 -8.64 4.63
N ASP A 81 -1.40 -9.63 4.22
CA ASP A 81 -2.39 -9.47 3.15
C ASP A 81 -3.47 -8.43 3.54
N ALA A 82 -4.01 -8.51 4.76
CA ALA A 82 -4.98 -7.54 5.27
C ALA A 82 -4.41 -6.12 5.39
N LEU A 83 -3.14 -6.00 5.82
CA LEU A 83 -2.42 -4.72 5.88
C LEU A 83 -2.29 -4.09 4.49
N MET A 84 -1.77 -4.84 3.52
CA MET A 84 -1.62 -4.37 2.14
C MET A 84 -2.97 -4.03 1.51
N PHE A 85 -4.01 -4.83 1.79
CA PHE A 85 -5.37 -4.53 1.36
C PHE A 85 -5.87 -3.19 1.93
N ALA A 86 -5.70 -2.96 3.23
CA ALA A 86 -6.14 -1.73 3.89
C ALA A 86 -5.41 -0.49 3.32
N VAL A 87 -4.11 -0.58 3.08
CA VAL A 87 -3.31 0.48 2.45
C VAL A 87 -3.79 0.74 1.03
N TYR A 88 -3.97 -0.31 0.21
CA TYR A 88 -4.46 -0.22 -1.15
C TYR A 88 -5.84 0.46 -1.24
N MET A 89 -6.78 0.04 -0.40
CA MET A 89 -8.12 0.62 -0.35
C MET A 89 -8.08 2.10 0.04
N ARG A 90 -7.24 2.48 0.99
CA ARG A 90 -7.10 3.87 1.38
C ARG A 90 -6.50 4.73 0.26
N ALA A 91 -5.40 4.27 -0.34
CA ALA A 91 -4.74 4.96 -1.45
C ALA A 91 -5.70 5.19 -2.63
N THR A 92 -6.46 4.14 -3.00
CA THR A 92 -7.47 4.21 -4.07
C THR A 92 -8.55 5.25 -3.76
N ALA A 93 -9.04 5.27 -2.52
CA ALA A 93 -10.14 6.16 -2.13
C ALA A 93 -9.74 7.65 -2.01
N GLU A 94 -8.46 7.97 -2.27
CA GLU A 94 -7.89 9.31 -2.22
C GLU A 94 -7.22 9.77 -3.53
N VAL A 95 -7.11 8.89 -4.54
CA VAL A 95 -6.38 9.17 -5.79
C VAL A 95 -6.99 10.32 -6.61
N ASP A 96 -8.29 10.56 -6.46
CA ASP A 96 -9.03 11.62 -7.15
C ASP A 96 -9.22 12.90 -6.33
N ARG A 97 -8.61 13.00 -5.14
CA ARG A 97 -8.71 14.21 -4.33
C ARG A 97 -7.88 15.35 -4.92
N ALA A 98 -8.21 16.58 -4.51
CA ALA A 98 -7.42 17.76 -4.86
C ALA A 98 -6.02 17.67 -4.23
N ASP A 99 -5.95 17.30 -2.94
CA ASP A 99 -4.71 16.89 -2.28
C ASP A 99 -4.56 15.36 -2.39
N ARG A 100 -3.60 14.93 -3.22
CA ARG A 100 -3.30 13.52 -3.52
C ARG A 100 -2.11 12.98 -2.74
N THR A 101 -1.51 13.79 -1.86
CA THR A 101 -0.24 13.49 -1.20
C THR A 101 -0.29 12.16 -0.45
N ALA A 102 -1.33 11.96 0.38
CA ALA A 102 -1.55 10.70 1.09
C ALA A 102 -1.69 9.49 0.16
N SER A 103 -2.43 9.63 -0.94
CA SER A 103 -2.59 8.54 -1.91
C SER A 103 -1.25 8.15 -2.53
N ALA A 104 -0.42 9.13 -2.92
CA ALA A 104 0.91 8.87 -3.48
C ALA A 104 1.83 8.17 -2.46
N GLN A 105 1.88 8.68 -1.22
CA GLN A 105 2.68 8.10 -0.15
C GLN A 105 2.24 6.67 0.22
N LEU A 106 0.93 6.43 0.33
CA LEU A 106 0.39 5.09 0.59
C LEU A 106 0.62 4.13 -0.59
N SER A 107 0.65 4.63 -1.83
CA SER A 107 0.98 3.82 -2.99
C SER A 107 2.45 3.38 -2.98
N LEU A 108 3.36 4.26 -2.53
CA LEU A 108 4.77 3.92 -2.31
C LEU A 108 4.94 2.91 -1.17
N LEU A 109 4.24 3.11 -0.05
CA LEU A 109 4.24 2.14 1.05
C LEU A 109 3.73 0.77 0.59
N LEU A 110 2.64 0.74 -0.18
CA LEU A 110 2.12 -0.51 -0.74
C LEU A 110 3.13 -1.21 -1.63
N HIS A 111 3.85 -0.45 -2.46
CA HIS A 111 4.90 -0.98 -3.31
C HIS A 111 6.01 -1.63 -2.48
N GLN A 112 6.51 -0.94 -1.45
CA GLN A 112 7.55 -1.45 -0.54
C GLN A 112 7.11 -2.70 0.22
N LEU A 113 5.86 -2.71 0.72
CA LEU A 113 5.29 -3.88 1.38
C LEU A 113 5.17 -5.07 0.43
N ALA A 114 4.73 -4.84 -0.80
CA ALA A 114 4.61 -5.87 -1.81
C ALA A 114 5.97 -6.46 -2.19
N GLU A 115 7.00 -5.62 -2.34
CA GLU A 115 8.37 -6.09 -2.59
C GLU A 115 8.91 -6.91 -1.39
N ALA A 116 8.71 -6.44 -0.16
CA ALA A 116 9.16 -7.12 1.05
C ALA A 116 8.46 -8.47 1.30
N THR A 117 7.26 -8.65 0.73
CA THR A 117 6.47 -9.89 0.82
C THR A 117 6.55 -10.76 -0.42
N ASP A 118 7.23 -10.31 -1.47
CA ASP A 118 7.25 -10.92 -2.80
C ASP A 118 5.82 -11.13 -3.38
N ASP A 119 4.88 -10.22 -3.06
CA ASP A 119 3.50 -10.30 -3.54
C ASP A 119 3.31 -9.46 -4.81
N ALA A 120 3.47 -10.13 -5.96
CA ALA A 120 3.30 -9.52 -7.27
C ALA A 120 1.89 -8.94 -7.51
N ARG A 121 0.83 -9.41 -6.82
CA ARG A 121 -0.53 -8.85 -6.97
C ARG A 121 -0.58 -7.44 -6.41
N TYR A 122 -0.08 -7.24 -5.19
CA TYR A 122 -0.03 -5.90 -4.60
C TYR A 122 1.03 -5.02 -5.25
N GLY A 123 2.12 -5.59 -5.75
CA GLY A 123 3.10 -4.88 -6.55
C GLY A 123 2.46 -4.27 -7.80
N GLY A 124 1.66 -5.04 -8.54
CA GLY A 124 0.94 -4.54 -9.71
C GLY A 124 -0.10 -3.46 -9.37
N ARG A 125 -0.83 -3.62 -8.26
CA ARG A 125 -1.79 -2.61 -7.77
C ARG A 125 -1.11 -1.29 -7.39
N ALA A 126 0.02 -1.37 -6.68
CA ALA A 126 0.81 -0.19 -6.34
C ALA A 126 1.33 0.52 -7.59
N ALA A 127 1.84 -0.24 -8.56
CA ALA A 127 2.32 0.30 -9.83
C ALA A 127 1.20 1.03 -10.61
N LEU A 128 -0.02 0.48 -10.67
CA LEU A 128 -1.17 1.18 -11.27
C LEU A 128 -1.57 2.46 -10.53
N LEU A 129 -1.58 2.45 -9.19
CA LEU A 129 -1.88 3.66 -8.43
C LEU A 129 -0.85 4.76 -8.70
N LEU A 130 0.43 4.39 -8.69
CA LEU A 130 1.52 5.32 -9.02
C LEU A 130 1.45 5.82 -10.46
N ALA A 131 1.06 4.97 -11.42
CA ALA A 131 0.78 5.40 -12.78
C ALA A 131 -0.35 6.43 -12.83
N GLY A 132 -1.42 6.22 -12.06
CA GLY A 132 -2.52 7.17 -11.93
C GLY A 132 -2.07 8.56 -11.48
N HIS A 133 -1.15 8.63 -10.51
CA HIS A 133 -0.52 9.90 -10.09
C HIS A 133 0.30 10.52 -11.22
N ALA A 134 1.18 9.74 -11.86
CA ALA A 134 2.00 10.22 -12.96
C ALA A 134 1.16 10.75 -14.14
N ILE A 135 0.03 10.12 -14.48
CA ILE A 135 -0.92 10.63 -15.49
C ILE A 135 -1.46 11.99 -15.07
N LYS A 136 -1.94 12.10 -13.82
CA LYS A 136 -2.52 13.34 -13.28
C LYS A 136 -1.51 14.48 -13.17
N ASP A 137 -0.23 14.16 -13.08
CA ASP A 137 0.86 15.13 -13.01
C ASP A 137 1.48 15.40 -14.40
N GLY A 138 0.95 14.82 -15.47
CA GLY A 138 1.42 15.03 -16.84
C GLY A 138 2.72 14.30 -17.19
N GLN A 139 3.16 13.36 -16.36
CA GLN A 139 4.42 12.63 -16.48
C GLN A 139 4.26 11.36 -17.33
N ARG A 140 4.12 11.54 -18.65
CA ARG A 140 3.81 10.46 -19.61
C ARG A 140 4.76 9.26 -19.55
N LEU A 141 6.07 9.50 -19.46
CA LEU A 141 7.07 8.43 -19.46
C LEU A 141 6.99 7.58 -18.19
N GLU A 142 6.83 8.24 -17.03
CA GLU A 142 6.68 7.55 -15.75
C GLU A 142 5.37 6.76 -15.70
N ALA A 143 4.25 7.37 -16.12
CA ALA A 143 2.97 6.69 -16.21
C ALA A 143 3.06 5.41 -17.05
N ARG A 144 3.67 5.49 -18.23
CA ARG A 144 3.87 4.34 -19.11
C ARG A 144 4.67 3.24 -18.44
N SER A 145 5.85 3.58 -17.89
CA SER A 145 6.73 2.61 -17.22
C SER A 145 6.00 1.89 -16.10
N ARG A 146 5.25 2.63 -15.27
CA ARG A 146 4.51 2.06 -14.13
C ARG A 146 3.36 1.14 -14.58
N ILE A 147 2.68 1.45 -15.69
CA ILE A 147 1.65 0.55 -16.24
C ILE A 147 2.29 -0.72 -16.82
N GLU A 148 3.42 -0.59 -17.53
CA GLU A 148 4.17 -1.74 -18.06
C GLU A 148 4.66 -2.66 -16.93
N ASP A 149 5.13 -2.08 -15.82
CA ASP A 149 5.45 -2.82 -14.60
C ASP A 149 4.24 -3.53 -14.00
N ALA A 150 3.08 -2.87 -13.95
CA ALA A 150 1.86 -3.48 -13.46
C ALA A 150 1.44 -4.70 -14.30
N VAL A 151 1.48 -4.59 -15.63
CA VAL A 151 1.19 -5.72 -16.55
C VAL A 151 2.11 -6.90 -16.24
N ARG A 152 3.42 -6.65 -16.11
CA ARG A 152 4.41 -7.70 -15.79
C ARG A 152 4.11 -8.37 -14.44
N LEU A 153 3.81 -7.59 -13.42
CA LEU A 153 3.56 -8.09 -12.07
C LEU A 153 2.25 -8.90 -11.99
N PHE A 154 1.18 -8.46 -12.65
CA PHE A 154 -0.06 -9.24 -12.73
C PHE A 154 0.12 -10.55 -13.51
N ALA A 155 0.93 -10.54 -14.58
CA ALA A 155 1.28 -11.77 -15.30
C ALA A 155 2.04 -12.77 -14.40
N VAL A 156 3.00 -12.30 -13.60
CA VAL A 156 3.71 -13.12 -12.60
C VAL A 156 2.73 -13.70 -11.57
N ALA A 157 1.81 -12.88 -11.09
CA ALA A 157 0.76 -13.30 -10.16
C ALA A 157 -0.33 -14.20 -10.77
N ARG A 158 -0.33 -14.37 -12.11
CA ARG A 158 -1.39 -15.04 -12.88
C ARG A 158 -2.78 -14.43 -12.68
N ASP A 159 -2.84 -13.13 -12.39
CA ASP A 159 -4.09 -12.38 -12.32
C ASP A 159 -4.45 -11.84 -13.71
N LEU A 160 -5.00 -12.73 -14.55
CA LEU A 160 -5.30 -12.43 -15.96
C LEU A 160 -6.29 -11.26 -16.12
N THR A 161 -7.20 -11.09 -15.17
CA THR A 161 -8.18 -9.99 -15.20
C THR A 161 -7.49 -8.65 -14.95
N ALA A 162 -6.65 -8.57 -13.91
CA ALA A 162 -5.91 -7.35 -13.62
C ALA A 162 -4.86 -7.04 -14.70
N GLU A 163 -4.23 -8.06 -15.27
CA GLU A 163 -3.31 -7.91 -16.40
C GLU A 163 -4.00 -7.27 -17.61
N GLU A 164 -5.15 -7.79 -18.04
CA GLU A 164 -5.90 -7.26 -19.19
C GLU A 164 -6.39 -5.83 -18.94
N ASN A 165 -6.84 -5.53 -17.72
CA ASN A 165 -7.21 -4.19 -17.33
C ASN A 165 -6.00 -3.24 -17.44
N ALA A 166 -4.82 -3.64 -16.97
CA ALA A 166 -3.61 -2.83 -17.07
C ALA A 166 -3.18 -2.63 -18.54
N ARG A 167 -3.30 -3.64 -19.40
CA ARG A 167 -3.06 -3.53 -20.85
C ARG A 167 -4.02 -2.53 -21.52
N THR A 168 -5.29 -2.55 -21.11
CA THR A 168 -6.29 -1.59 -21.59
C THR A 168 -5.91 -0.16 -21.19
N VAL A 169 -5.52 0.06 -19.93
CA VAL A 169 -5.05 1.38 -19.47
C VAL A 169 -3.80 1.84 -20.23
N LEU A 170 -2.87 0.93 -20.55
CA LEU A 170 -1.68 1.23 -21.35
C LEU A 170 -2.04 1.70 -22.76
N ALA A 171 -3.00 1.02 -23.41
CA ALA A 171 -3.49 1.37 -24.74
C ALA A 171 -4.20 2.74 -24.74
N ASP A 172 -4.96 3.03 -23.68
CA ASP A 172 -5.71 4.27 -23.52
C ASP A 172 -4.87 5.45 -23.00
N LEU A 173 -3.62 5.21 -22.58
CA LEU A 173 -2.74 6.24 -22.01
C LEU A 173 -2.67 7.54 -22.82
N PRO A 174 -2.53 7.55 -24.17
CA PRO A 174 -2.50 8.80 -24.94
C PRO A 174 -3.75 9.68 -24.74
N ARG A 175 -4.93 9.05 -24.62
CA ARG A 175 -6.20 9.74 -24.38
C ARG A 175 -6.26 10.26 -22.94
N LEU A 176 -5.86 9.45 -21.96
CA LEU A 176 -5.86 9.84 -20.55
C LEU A 176 -4.97 11.06 -20.29
N MET A 177 -3.81 11.12 -20.95
CA MET A 177 -2.87 12.23 -20.88
C MET A 177 -3.41 13.53 -21.51
N SER A 178 -4.29 13.43 -22.49
CA SER A 178 -4.85 14.59 -23.20
C SER A 178 -5.93 15.30 -22.38
N ASN A 179 -6.63 14.54 -21.51
CA ASN A 179 -7.69 15.06 -20.64
C ASN A 179 -7.15 15.76 -19.38
N THR A 180 -5.84 15.71 -19.13
CA THR A 180 -5.21 16.32 -17.95
C THR A 180 -4.73 17.76 -18.20
N GLY A 181 -4.73 18.20 -19.46
CA GLY A 181 -4.22 19.51 -19.91
C GLY A 181 -5.32 20.53 -20.29
N ALA A 182 -6.58 20.28 -19.94
CA ALA A 182 -7.72 21.17 -20.15
C ALA A 182 -8.30 21.61 -18.79
#